data_AF-A0A7X8C997-F1
#
_entry.id   AF-A0A7X8C997-F1
#
_cell.length_a   1.000
_cell.length_b   1.000
_cell.length_c   1.000
_cell.angle_alpha   90.00
_cell.angle_beta   90.00
_cell.angle_gamma   90.00
#
_symmetry.space_group_name_H-M   'P 1'
#
loop_
_entity.id
_entity.type
_entity.pdbx_description
1 polymer ?
#
loop_
_entity_poly.entity_id
_entity_poly.type
_entity_poly.pdbx_seq_one_letter_code
_entity_poly.pdbx_strand_id
1 'polypeptide(L)'
;MEELEYELSFYKSGEKWGNKKDIAYKILEVDGLNSRAINYLVEVYGRNNQRDSINVLFDNLIKTNSVNPKIYLIRASERNAYFSGLTFSQRINYLKKAKALDNENIEATYSLGKIYYELFIREFTNNKKKANLDHYAKSSIDYFTELCSIDEKFRETTKYPLIQLYNYRNEKTKSKELKLDNFQTSYFPVSAFVGLPENLETDFSVNVITNVSDFSVSGVESALFSINWYSEHLNALNEPVLSDTLPTKIYRFTYLRSFDNPIVIRLENHNDIVSIHWKVSNGAGGYEPGEIIVNESKELTTEEWRLIENKINSIDFWNLPSAETEIMGTDGSHWILEGKYLGKYKVVDRWCGGAISEIGKELINLTDLKIEKDKLY
;
A
#
# COMPACT_ATOMS: atom_id res chain seq x y z
N MET A 1 -27.12 5.30 10.22
CA MET A 1 -25.83 4.59 10.38
C MET A 1 -24.68 5.54 10.11
N GLU A 2 -24.56 6.07 8.90
CA GLU A 2 -23.49 7.04 8.52
C GLU A 2 -23.39 8.26 9.44
N GLU A 3 -24.53 8.84 9.85
CA GLU A 3 -24.55 9.97 10.79
C GLU A 3 -23.95 9.61 12.17
N LEU A 4 -24.24 8.42 12.70
CA LEU A 4 -23.68 7.95 13.98
C LEU A 4 -22.19 7.66 13.85
N GLU A 5 -21.76 7.08 12.73
CA GLU A 5 -20.33 6.84 12.47
C GLU A 5 -19.55 8.14 12.28
N TYR A 6 -20.14 9.14 11.62
CA TYR A 6 -19.59 10.49 11.51
C TYR A 6 -19.49 11.16 12.88
N GLU A 7 -20.56 11.07 13.68
CA GLU A 7 -20.55 11.60 15.04
C GLU A 7 -19.47 10.94 15.90
N LEU A 8 -19.23 9.64 15.74
CA LEU A 8 -18.19 8.91 16.46
C LEU A 8 -16.77 9.30 16.03
N SER A 9 -16.55 9.58 14.74
CA SER A 9 -15.23 9.92 14.19
C SER A 9 -14.84 11.39 14.37
N PHE A 10 -15.83 12.27 14.49
CA PHE A 10 -15.62 13.70 14.69
C PHE A 10 -15.30 14.03 16.16
N TYR A 11 -14.41 14.98 16.43
CA TYR A 11 -14.12 15.45 17.78
C TYR A 11 -14.40 16.95 17.90
N LYS A 12 -15.29 17.34 18.83
CA LYS A 12 -15.60 18.76 19.07
C LYS A 12 -14.56 19.38 20.02
N SER A 13 -14.16 20.61 19.74
CA SER A 13 -13.27 21.35 20.65
C SER A 13 -13.87 21.42 22.06
N GLY A 14 -13.10 21.00 23.06
CA GLY A 14 -13.52 20.93 24.47
C GLY A 14 -14.28 19.66 24.87
N GLU A 15 -14.52 18.72 23.96
CA GLU A 15 -15.15 17.44 24.27
C GLU A 15 -14.22 16.53 25.08
N LYS A 16 -14.69 15.89 26.16
CA LYS A 16 -13.84 14.91 26.87
C LYS A 16 -13.75 13.61 26.05
N TRP A 17 -12.53 13.13 25.83
CA TRP A 17 -12.29 11.84 25.20
C TRP A 17 -13.00 10.71 25.96
N GLY A 18 -13.71 9.83 25.23
CA GLY A 18 -14.45 8.70 25.79
C GLY A 18 -15.93 8.94 26.12
N ASN A 19 -16.47 10.14 25.85
CA ASN A 19 -17.88 10.45 26.10
C ASN A 19 -18.86 9.84 25.09
N LYS A 20 -18.39 9.24 23.98
CA LYS A 20 -19.25 8.69 22.91
C LYS A 20 -19.47 7.18 22.98
N LYS A 21 -19.23 6.55 24.14
CA LYS A 21 -19.46 5.11 24.32
C LYS A 21 -20.90 4.70 23.99
N ASP A 22 -21.88 5.50 24.38
CA ASP A 22 -23.29 5.21 24.10
C ASP A 22 -23.60 5.22 22.59
N ILE A 23 -22.95 6.11 21.83
CA ILE A 23 -23.05 6.15 20.37
C ILE A 23 -22.42 4.88 19.78
N ALA A 24 -21.22 4.50 20.25
CA ALA A 24 -20.58 3.27 19.82
C ALA A 24 -21.45 2.03 20.10
N TYR A 25 -22.08 1.94 21.28
CA TYR A 25 -23.00 0.83 21.59
C TYR A 25 -24.26 0.84 20.72
N LYS A 26 -24.87 2.00 20.47
CA LYS A 26 -26.01 2.11 19.51
C LYS A 26 -25.62 1.65 18.11
N ILE A 27 -24.41 1.97 17.67
CA ILE A 27 -23.88 1.46 16.40
C ILE A 27 -23.79 -0.08 16.44
N LEU A 28 -23.29 -0.66 17.53
CA LEU A 28 -23.19 -2.12 17.69
C LEU A 28 -24.54 -2.84 17.81
N GLU A 29 -25.59 -2.15 18.26
CA GLU A 29 -26.95 -2.70 18.23
C GLU A 29 -27.48 -2.88 16.80
N VAL A 30 -27.04 -2.03 15.87
CA VAL A 30 -27.44 -2.08 14.45
C VAL A 30 -26.48 -2.98 13.64
N ASP A 31 -25.18 -2.81 13.83
CA ASP A 31 -24.11 -3.60 13.21
C ASP A 31 -23.19 -4.14 14.31
N GLY A 32 -23.49 -5.37 14.74
CA GLY A 32 -22.79 -6.05 15.84
C GLY A 32 -21.29 -6.26 15.63
N LEU A 33 -20.75 -6.00 14.43
CA LEU A 33 -19.32 -6.10 14.13
C LEU A 33 -18.80 -4.83 13.43
N ASN A 34 -19.36 -3.68 13.78
CA ASN A 34 -18.90 -2.40 13.26
C ASN A 34 -17.48 -2.07 13.77
N SER A 35 -16.52 -1.97 12.85
CA SER A 35 -15.10 -1.78 13.21
C SER A 35 -14.83 -0.42 13.85
N ARG A 36 -15.52 0.65 13.44
CA ARG A 36 -15.35 1.99 14.01
C ARG A 36 -15.79 2.02 15.48
N ALA A 37 -16.96 1.46 15.77
CA ALA A 37 -17.47 1.36 17.14
C ALA A 37 -16.60 0.49 18.04
N ILE A 38 -16.18 -0.70 17.58
CA ILE A 38 -15.30 -1.59 18.34
C ILE A 38 -13.96 -0.89 18.63
N ASN A 39 -13.32 -0.30 17.63
CA ASN A 39 -12.05 0.40 17.79
C ASN A 39 -12.16 1.57 18.79
N TYR A 40 -13.23 2.36 18.71
CA TYR A 40 -13.49 3.44 19.66
C TYR A 40 -13.58 2.91 21.09
N LEU A 41 -14.37 1.86 21.33
CA LEU A 41 -14.54 1.29 22.67
C LEU A 41 -13.21 0.72 23.21
N VAL A 42 -12.48 -0.04 22.38
CA VAL A 42 -11.16 -0.59 22.74
C VAL A 42 -10.19 0.51 23.13
N GLU A 43 -10.15 1.61 22.38
CA GLU A 43 -9.26 2.74 22.66
C GLU A 43 -9.67 3.48 23.94
N VAL A 44 -10.97 3.70 24.16
CA VAL A 44 -11.48 4.33 25.39
C VAL A 44 -11.15 3.49 26.61
N TYR A 45 -11.38 2.18 26.57
CA TYR A 45 -11.01 1.28 27.67
C TYR A 45 -9.50 1.22 27.86
N GLY A 46 -8.76 1.13 26.76
CA GLY A 46 -7.30 1.07 26.75
C GLY A 46 -6.65 2.27 27.40
N ARG A 47 -7.03 3.49 27.00
CA ARG A 47 -6.49 4.74 27.57
C ARG A 47 -6.85 4.93 29.05
N ASN A 48 -7.92 4.29 29.52
CA ASN A 48 -8.34 4.29 30.93
C ASN A 48 -7.77 3.10 31.72
N ASN A 49 -6.84 2.32 31.15
CA ASN A 49 -6.28 1.10 31.75
C ASN A 49 -7.33 0.02 32.12
N GLN A 50 -8.47 -0.02 31.41
CA GLN A 50 -9.59 -0.94 31.66
C GLN A 50 -9.50 -2.19 30.76
N ARG A 51 -8.40 -2.94 30.86
CA ARG A 51 -8.15 -4.12 30.01
C ARG A 51 -9.22 -5.22 30.17
N ASP A 52 -9.74 -5.40 31.37
CA ASP A 52 -10.82 -6.38 31.62
C ASP A 52 -12.10 -6.02 30.86
N SER A 53 -12.40 -4.71 30.70
CA SER A 53 -13.54 -4.26 29.91
C SER A 53 -13.37 -4.57 28.42
N ILE A 54 -12.14 -4.54 27.90
CA ILE A 54 -11.85 -4.99 26.53
C ILE A 54 -12.14 -6.49 26.40
N ASN A 55 -11.72 -7.32 27.37
CA ASN A 55 -11.99 -8.75 27.35
C ASN A 55 -13.50 -9.04 27.41
N VAL A 56 -14.23 -8.40 28.33
CA VAL A 56 -15.69 -8.54 28.45
C VAL A 56 -16.41 -8.11 27.17
N LEU A 57 -15.97 -7.02 26.52
CA LEU A 57 -16.51 -6.59 25.23
C LEU A 57 -16.37 -7.71 24.20
N PHE A 58 -15.16 -8.27 24.03
CA PHE A 58 -14.92 -9.32 23.06
C PHE A 58 -15.58 -10.65 23.40
N ASP A 59 -15.67 -11.03 24.68
CA ASP A 59 -16.41 -12.23 25.10
C ASP A 59 -17.88 -12.14 24.68
N ASN A 60 -18.50 -10.98 24.88
CA ASN A 60 -19.88 -10.73 24.44
C ASN A 60 -20.01 -10.76 22.91
N LEU A 61 -19.13 -10.05 22.19
CA LEU A 61 -19.16 -10.00 20.72
C LEU A 61 -18.91 -11.38 20.09
N ILE A 62 -17.98 -12.17 20.64
CA ILE A 62 -17.72 -13.54 20.19
C ILE A 62 -18.92 -14.43 20.48
N LYS A 63 -19.54 -14.31 21.66
CA LYS A 63 -20.72 -15.09 22.02
C LYS A 63 -21.88 -14.85 21.03
N THR A 64 -22.11 -13.61 20.60
CA THR A 64 -23.20 -13.27 19.68
C THR A 64 -22.86 -13.53 18.21
N ASN A 65 -21.57 -13.60 17.84
CA ASN A 65 -21.12 -13.71 16.45
C ASN A 65 -20.20 -14.91 16.20
N SER A 66 -20.34 -15.99 16.98
CA SER A 66 -19.35 -17.08 17.06
C SER A 66 -19.07 -17.82 15.76
N VAL A 67 -19.99 -17.79 14.79
CA VAL A 67 -19.86 -18.41 13.46
C VAL A 67 -19.38 -17.44 12.38
N ASN A 68 -19.23 -16.16 12.69
CA ASN A 68 -18.75 -15.16 11.75
C ASN A 68 -17.22 -15.04 11.84
N PRO A 69 -16.44 -15.28 10.77
CA PRO A 69 -14.98 -15.16 10.82
C PRO A 69 -14.52 -13.74 11.19
N LYS A 70 -15.29 -12.70 10.86
CA LYS A 70 -14.96 -11.29 11.09
C LYS A 70 -14.71 -10.95 12.56
N ILE A 71 -15.42 -11.54 13.53
CA ILE A 71 -15.16 -11.24 14.95
C ILE A 71 -13.77 -11.70 15.38
N TYR A 72 -13.33 -12.86 14.89
CA TYR A 72 -12.01 -13.39 15.19
C TYR A 72 -10.90 -12.63 14.46
N LEU A 73 -11.18 -12.17 13.22
CA LEU A 73 -10.30 -11.25 12.51
C LEU A 73 -10.13 -9.95 13.28
N ILE A 74 -11.21 -9.27 13.65
CA ILE A 74 -11.18 -8.02 14.44
C ILE A 74 -10.38 -8.22 15.73
N ARG A 75 -10.63 -9.32 16.45
CA ARG A 75 -9.91 -9.62 17.70
C ARG A 75 -8.42 -9.88 17.49
N ALA A 76 -8.02 -10.43 16.34
CA ALA A 76 -6.62 -10.71 16.03
C ALA A 76 -5.88 -9.53 15.38
N SER A 77 -6.60 -8.68 14.63
CA SER A 77 -6.09 -7.60 13.79
C SER A 77 -5.96 -6.27 14.51
N GLU A 78 -6.27 -6.21 15.81
CA GLU A 78 -6.31 -4.97 16.58
C GLU A 78 -5.07 -4.09 16.36
N ARG A 79 -5.24 -3.00 15.59
CA ARG A 79 -4.26 -1.91 15.45
C ARG A 79 -3.85 -1.32 16.81
N ASN A 80 -4.72 -1.50 17.80
CA ASN A 80 -4.59 -1.09 19.19
C ASN A 80 -4.16 -2.26 20.11
N ALA A 81 -3.48 -3.28 19.60
CA ALA A 81 -3.00 -4.44 20.38
C ALA A 81 -2.21 -4.07 21.64
N TYR A 82 -1.62 -2.87 21.68
CA TYR A 82 -1.03 -2.30 22.89
C TYR A 82 -2.02 -2.23 24.07
N PHE A 83 -3.28 -1.88 23.79
CA PHE A 83 -4.33 -1.77 24.79
C PHE A 83 -4.92 -3.13 25.19
N SER A 84 -5.04 -4.10 24.28
CA SER A 84 -5.58 -5.43 24.59
C SER A 84 -4.56 -6.43 25.12
N GLY A 85 -3.26 -6.24 24.86
CA GLY A 85 -2.19 -7.07 25.41
C GLY A 85 -2.18 -8.53 24.92
N LEU A 86 -2.74 -8.82 23.75
CA LEU A 86 -2.75 -10.18 23.20
C LEU A 86 -1.34 -10.67 22.82
N THR A 87 -1.03 -11.90 23.22
CA THR A 87 0.18 -12.62 22.78
C THR A 87 0.06 -13.08 21.33
N PHE A 88 1.20 -13.36 20.67
CA PHE A 88 1.20 -13.94 19.33
C PHE A 88 0.41 -15.24 19.25
N SER A 89 0.54 -16.13 20.25
CA SER A 89 -0.20 -17.40 20.29
C SER A 89 -1.72 -17.18 20.35
N GLN A 90 -2.19 -16.19 21.11
CA GLN A 90 -3.62 -15.85 21.16
C GLN A 90 -4.11 -15.31 19.81
N ARG A 91 -3.34 -14.40 19.18
CA ARG A 91 -3.68 -13.87 17.85
C ARG A 91 -3.74 -14.98 16.79
N ILE A 92 -2.75 -15.86 16.77
CA ILE A 92 -2.73 -17.04 15.88
C ILE A 92 -3.97 -17.91 16.09
N ASN A 93 -4.36 -18.17 17.35
CA ASN A 93 -5.54 -18.98 17.65
C ASN A 93 -6.84 -18.35 17.12
N TYR A 94 -6.99 -17.02 17.24
CA TYR A 94 -8.15 -16.33 16.66
C TYR A 94 -8.13 -16.38 15.13
N LEU A 95 -7.00 -16.11 14.48
CA LEU A 95 -6.91 -16.21 13.02
C LEU A 95 -7.17 -17.63 12.51
N LYS A 96 -6.68 -18.66 13.21
CA LYS A 96 -6.99 -20.06 12.89
C LYS A 96 -8.48 -20.37 13.04
N LYS A 97 -9.16 -19.80 14.04
CA LYS A 97 -10.63 -19.91 14.15
C LYS A 97 -11.34 -19.20 13.00
N ALA A 98 -10.91 -18.00 12.62
CA ALA A 98 -11.47 -17.29 11.46
C ALA A 98 -11.34 -18.15 10.19
N LYS A 99 -10.14 -18.68 9.93
CA LYS A 99 -9.88 -19.55 8.80
C LYS A 99 -10.64 -20.88 8.85
N ALA A 100 -10.86 -21.46 10.04
CA ALA A 100 -11.65 -22.68 10.16
C ALA A 100 -13.14 -22.46 9.84
N LEU A 101 -13.65 -21.23 10.01
CA LEU A 101 -15.01 -20.85 9.63
C LEU A 101 -15.12 -20.49 8.15
N ASP A 102 -14.02 -20.02 7.55
CA ASP A 102 -13.90 -19.66 6.15
C ASP A 102 -12.50 -20.03 5.64
N ASN A 103 -12.38 -21.21 5.03
CA ASN A 103 -11.08 -21.78 4.65
C ASN A 103 -10.34 -20.94 3.60
N GLU A 104 -11.07 -20.19 2.76
CA GLU A 104 -10.51 -19.33 1.72
C GLU A 104 -10.36 -17.87 2.19
N ASN A 105 -10.49 -17.61 3.50
CA ASN A 105 -10.41 -16.27 4.04
C ASN A 105 -9.02 -15.65 3.82
N ILE A 106 -8.95 -14.69 2.90
CA ILE A 106 -7.73 -13.98 2.49
C ILE A 106 -7.08 -13.25 3.68
N GLU A 107 -7.86 -12.50 4.47
CA GLU A 107 -7.33 -11.70 5.59
C GLU A 107 -6.73 -12.60 6.68
N ALA A 108 -7.42 -13.70 7.03
CA ALA A 108 -6.92 -14.66 7.99
C ALA A 108 -5.62 -15.32 7.51
N THR A 109 -5.60 -15.76 6.25
CA THR A 109 -4.48 -16.48 5.64
C THR A 109 -3.24 -15.58 5.53
N TYR A 110 -3.41 -14.36 5.03
CA TYR A 110 -2.32 -13.38 4.98
C TYR A 110 -1.80 -13.02 6.38
N SER A 111 -2.70 -12.75 7.32
CA SER A 111 -2.33 -12.40 8.71
C SER A 111 -1.59 -13.53 9.42
N LEU A 112 -1.97 -14.79 9.18
CA LEU A 112 -1.24 -15.95 9.71
C LEU A 112 0.17 -16.03 9.12
N GLY A 113 0.31 -15.93 7.79
CA GLY A 113 1.60 -15.90 7.12
C GLY A 113 2.52 -14.80 7.66
N LYS A 114 1.96 -13.59 7.83
CA LYS A 114 2.66 -12.42 8.38
C LYS A 114 3.09 -12.61 9.84
N ILE A 115 2.22 -13.11 10.72
CA ILE A 115 2.57 -13.35 12.13
C ILE A 115 3.68 -14.39 12.24
N TYR A 116 3.61 -15.49 11.49
CA TYR A 116 4.66 -16.50 11.51
C TYR A 116 5.98 -15.94 10.95
N TYR A 117 5.93 -15.10 9.92
CA TYR A 117 7.10 -14.39 9.42
C TYR A 117 7.70 -13.44 10.47
N GLU A 118 6.87 -12.67 11.17
CA GLU A 118 7.32 -11.78 12.25
C GLU A 118 7.98 -12.55 13.40
N LEU A 119 7.40 -13.69 13.80
CA LEU A 119 8.00 -14.57 14.80
C LEU A 119 9.34 -15.16 14.32
N PHE A 120 9.45 -15.52 13.05
CA PHE A 120 10.70 -15.96 12.43
C PHE A 120 11.79 -14.87 12.54
N ILE A 121 11.51 -13.66 12.08
CA ILE A 121 12.46 -12.53 12.16
C ILE A 121 12.86 -12.26 13.62
N ARG A 122 11.88 -12.16 14.52
CA ARG A 122 12.13 -11.86 15.95
C ARG A 122 12.98 -12.94 16.62
N GLU A 123 12.75 -14.21 16.32
CA GLU A 123 13.56 -15.30 16.87
C GLU A 123 14.97 -15.30 16.26
N PHE A 124 15.10 -14.99 14.96
CA PHE A 124 16.39 -14.92 14.27
C PHE A 124 17.27 -13.80 14.85
N THR A 125 16.67 -12.63 15.12
CA THR A 125 17.38 -11.47 15.67
C THR A 125 17.75 -11.65 17.14
N ASN A 126 16.87 -12.23 17.97
CA ASN A 126 17.02 -12.18 19.43
C ASN A 126 17.67 -13.43 20.08
N ASN A 127 17.65 -14.62 19.45
CA ASN A 127 17.96 -15.85 20.17
C ASN A 127 18.95 -16.79 19.47
N LYS A 128 20.06 -17.12 20.16
CA LYS A 128 21.09 -18.08 19.72
C LYS A 128 20.61 -19.53 19.70
N LYS A 129 19.51 -19.87 20.37
CA LYS A 129 18.91 -21.22 20.39
C LYS A 129 17.71 -21.28 19.44
N LYS A 130 18.02 -21.50 18.16
CA LYS A 130 17.20 -21.52 16.94
C LYS A 130 16.03 -22.54 16.90
N ALA A 131 15.39 -22.86 18.03
CA ALA A 131 14.55 -24.04 18.15
C ALA A 131 13.26 -24.00 17.32
N ASN A 132 12.67 -22.82 17.07
CA ASN A 132 11.39 -22.71 16.36
C ASN A 132 11.47 -22.04 14.99
N LEU A 133 12.66 -21.56 14.58
CA LEU A 133 12.83 -20.88 13.28
C LEU A 133 12.28 -21.70 12.12
N ASP A 134 12.58 -23.00 12.08
CA ASP A 134 12.12 -23.88 11.00
C ASP A 134 10.60 -24.04 10.98
N HIS A 135 9.97 -24.06 12.16
CA HIS A 135 8.52 -24.12 12.30
C HIS A 135 7.87 -22.82 11.81
N TYR A 136 8.38 -21.66 12.23
CA TYR A 136 7.85 -20.36 11.82
C TYR A 136 8.06 -20.11 10.33
N ALA A 137 9.25 -20.41 9.80
CA ALA A 137 9.54 -20.29 8.38
C ALA A 137 8.62 -21.19 7.55
N LYS A 138 8.46 -22.46 7.95
CA LYS A 138 7.55 -23.39 7.28
C LYS A 138 6.10 -22.89 7.31
N SER A 139 5.60 -22.53 8.49
CA SER A 139 4.21 -22.09 8.65
C SER A 139 3.93 -20.84 7.81
N SER A 140 4.87 -19.90 7.76
CA SER A 140 4.76 -18.69 6.95
C SER A 140 4.72 -19.02 5.44
N ILE A 141 5.62 -19.88 4.96
CA ILE A 141 5.60 -20.38 3.57
C ILE A 141 4.26 -21.06 3.26
N ASP A 142 3.79 -21.95 4.13
CA ASP A 142 2.55 -22.71 3.91
C ASP A 142 1.36 -21.75 3.74
N TYR A 143 1.22 -20.74 4.60
CA TYR A 143 0.14 -19.74 4.48
C TYR A 143 0.30 -18.81 3.27
N PHE A 144 1.50 -18.36 2.94
CA PHE A 144 1.70 -17.49 1.78
C PHE A 144 1.49 -18.23 0.44
N THR A 145 1.90 -19.49 0.37
CA THR A 145 1.65 -20.33 -0.82
C THR A 145 0.17 -20.70 -0.95
N GLU A 146 -0.51 -20.99 0.16
CA GLU A 146 -1.95 -21.16 0.21
C GLU A 146 -2.68 -19.89 -0.26
N LEU A 147 -2.26 -18.71 0.23
CA LEU A 147 -2.82 -17.43 -0.19
C LEU A 147 -2.71 -17.22 -1.71
N CYS A 148 -1.57 -17.54 -2.30
CA CYS A 148 -1.38 -17.48 -3.76
C CYS A 148 -2.22 -18.51 -4.53
N SER A 149 -2.67 -19.57 -3.86
CA SER A 149 -3.53 -20.60 -4.45
C SER A 149 -5.02 -20.18 -4.38
N ILE A 150 -5.38 -19.41 -3.35
CA ILE A 150 -6.71 -18.79 -3.20
C ILE A 150 -6.87 -17.66 -4.22
N ASP A 151 -5.88 -16.76 -4.30
CA ASP A 151 -5.91 -15.62 -5.21
C ASP A 151 -4.49 -15.30 -5.68
N GLU A 152 -4.24 -15.51 -6.98
CA GLU A 152 -2.92 -15.37 -7.58
C GLU A 152 -2.35 -13.95 -7.46
N LYS A 153 -3.19 -12.93 -7.23
CA LYS A 153 -2.73 -11.55 -7.09
C LYS A 153 -1.74 -11.39 -5.92
N PHE A 154 -1.83 -12.25 -4.91
CA PHE A 154 -0.92 -12.23 -3.76
C PHE A 154 0.47 -12.79 -4.05
N ARG A 155 0.73 -13.34 -5.25
CA ARG A 155 2.10 -13.70 -5.68
C ARG A 155 3.03 -12.50 -5.58
N GLU A 156 2.57 -11.33 -5.99
CA GLU A 156 3.35 -10.10 -5.93
C GLU A 156 3.59 -9.66 -4.47
N THR A 157 2.55 -9.72 -3.64
CA THR A 157 2.61 -9.39 -2.20
C THR A 157 3.54 -10.33 -1.41
N THR A 158 3.54 -11.61 -1.73
CA THR A 158 4.28 -12.62 -0.95
C THR A 158 5.67 -12.94 -1.52
N LYS A 159 6.01 -12.40 -2.70
CA LYS A 159 7.27 -12.65 -3.41
C LYS A 159 8.51 -12.48 -2.52
N TYR A 160 8.67 -11.31 -1.91
CA TYR A 160 9.85 -10.99 -1.12
C TYR A 160 10.00 -11.81 0.16
N PRO A 161 8.95 -11.96 1.02
CA PRO A 161 9.08 -12.82 2.18
C PRO A 161 9.31 -14.29 1.78
N LEU A 162 8.68 -14.79 0.71
CA LEU A 162 8.91 -16.16 0.24
C LEU A 162 10.35 -16.36 -0.26
N ILE A 163 10.93 -15.41 -1.01
CA ILE A 163 12.34 -15.47 -1.44
C ILE A 163 13.26 -15.60 -0.22
N GLN A 164 13.06 -14.75 0.79
CA GLN A 164 13.88 -14.76 1.99
C GLN A 164 13.72 -16.08 2.76
N LEU A 165 12.49 -16.58 2.94
CA LEU A 165 12.21 -17.84 3.65
C LEU A 165 12.74 -19.07 2.89
N TYR A 166 12.63 -19.10 1.56
CA TYR A 166 13.21 -20.19 0.75
C TYR A 166 14.74 -20.18 0.80
N ASN A 167 15.36 -19.00 0.78
CA ASN A 167 16.81 -18.90 0.96
C ASN A 167 17.24 -19.42 2.34
N TYR A 168 16.54 -19.05 3.41
CA TYR A 168 16.79 -19.58 4.76
C TYR A 168 16.73 -21.11 4.80
N ARG A 169 15.74 -21.72 4.13
CA ARG A 169 15.56 -23.18 4.05
C ARG A 169 16.47 -23.90 3.04
N ASN A 170 17.38 -23.19 2.38
CA ASN A 170 18.22 -23.69 1.28
C ASN A 170 17.44 -24.17 0.03
N GLU A 171 16.20 -23.70 -0.17
CA GLU A 171 15.34 -24.02 -1.32
C GLU A 171 15.62 -23.08 -2.51
N LYS A 172 16.89 -23.04 -2.97
CA LYS A 172 17.38 -22.06 -3.95
C LYS A 172 16.65 -22.06 -5.29
N THR A 173 16.11 -23.20 -5.73
CA THR A 173 15.37 -23.30 -7.01
C THR A 173 14.09 -22.47 -6.95
N LYS A 174 13.28 -22.60 -5.89
CA LYS A 174 12.04 -21.84 -5.71
C LYS A 174 12.29 -20.34 -5.57
N SER A 175 13.34 -19.98 -4.83
CA SER A 175 13.79 -18.58 -4.73
C SER A 175 14.14 -17.99 -6.10
N LYS A 176 14.86 -18.74 -6.95
CA LYS A 176 15.18 -18.29 -8.32
C LYS A 176 13.94 -18.15 -9.21
N GLU A 177 13.01 -19.10 -9.13
CA GLU A 177 11.75 -19.06 -9.89
C GLU A 177 10.94 -17.79 -9.55
N LEU A 178 10.76 -17.48 -8.27
CA LEU A 178 10.05 -16.28 -7.84
C LEU A 178 10.70 -14.97 -8.30
N LYS A 179 12.04 -14.93 -8.40
CA LYS A 179 12.75 -13.74 -8.87
C LYS A 179 12.51 -13.46 -10.35
N LEU A 180 12.46 -14.53 -11.16
CA LEU A 180 12.21 -14.45 -12.60
C LEU A 180 10.74 -14.16 -12.93
N ASP A 181 9.84 -14.35 -11.97
CA ASP A 181 8.43 -14.02 -12.14
C ASP A 181 8.22 -12.50 -12.17
N ASN A 182 7.72 -11.99 -13.30
CA ASN A 182 7.40 -10.58 -13.52
C ASN A 182 5.89 -10.30 -13.36
N PHE A 183 5.20 -11.12 -12.57
CA PHE A 183 3.79 -10.93 -12.27
C PHE A 183 3.53 -9.54 -11.65
N GLN A 184 2.61 -8.80 -12.28
CA GLN A 184 2.20 -7.45 -11.90
C GLN A 184 0.67 -7.39 -11.91
N THR A 185 0.09 -7.01 -10.78
CA THR A 185 -1.37 -7.01 -10.58
C THR A 185 -2.01 -5.63 -10.70
N SER A 186 -1.19 -4.58 -10.72
CA SER A 186 -1.62 -3.19 -10.63
C SER A 186 -0.99 -2.33 -11.73
N TYR A 187 -1.18 -1.01 -11.67
CA TYR A 187 -0.52 -0.07 -12.59
C TYR A 187 1.00 -0.05 -12.45
N PHE A 188 1.51 -0.47 -11.29
CA PHE A 188 2.92 -0.39 -10.97
C PHE A 188 3.45 -1.72 -10.43
N PRO A 189 4.70 -2.10 -10.73
CA PRO A 189 5.30 -3.26 -10.11
C PRO A 189 5.71 -2.95 -8.66
N VAL A 190 5.37 -3.82 -7.71
CA VAL A 190 5.78 -3.71 -6.28
C VAL A 190 7.29 -3.59 -6.15
N SER A 191 8.05 -4.21 -7.04
CA SER A 191 9.51 -4.14 -7.05
C SER A 191 10.06 -2.72 -7.19
N ALA A 192 9.31 -1.80 -7.81
CA ALA A 192 9.72 -0.42 -7.92
C ALA A 192 9.57 0.36 -6.60
N PHE A 193 8.65 -0.03 -5.71
CA PHE A 193 8.32 0.73 -4.50
C PHE A 193 8.80 0.09 -3.20
N VAL A 194 9.23 -1.18 -3.24
CA VAL A 194 9.54 -1.96 -2.03
C VAL A 194 10.70 -1.39 -1.21
N GLY A 195 11.68 -0.71 -1.83
CA GLY A 195 12.76 -0.02 -1.13
C GLY A 195 13.54 -0.90 -0.14
N LEU A 196 13.86 -2.14 -0.53
CA LEU A 196 14.52 -3.12 0.34
C LEU A 196 16.06 -3.05 0.26
N PRO A 197 16.78 -3.39 1.35
CA PRO A 197 18.25 -3.48 1.35
C PRO A 197 18.80 -4.53 0.38
N GLU A 198 19.98 -4.29 -0.21
CA GLU A 198 20.62 -5.21 -1.16
C GLU A 198 20.86 -6.62 -0.60
N ASN A 199 21.11 -6.73 0.72
CA ASN A 199 21.41 -7.99 1.40
C ASN A 199 20.16 -8.74 1.92
N LEU A 200 18.94 -8.32 1.57
CA LEU A 200 17.68 -8.91 2.10
C LEU A 200 17.61 -10.44 1.96
N GLU A 201 18.27 -10.99 0.94
CA GLU A 201 18.25 -12.40 0.60
C GLU A 201 19.00 -13.30 1.57
N THR A 202 19.98 -12.73 2.27
CA THR A 202 20.87 -13.42 3.19
C THR A 202 20.77 -12.87 4.61
N ASP A 203 20.18 -11.68 4.76
CA ASP A 203 19.86 -11.07 6.03
C ASP A 203 18.43 -11.41 6.46
N PHE A 204 18.31 -12.45 7.30
CA PHE A 204 17.05 -12.90 7.87
C PHE A 204 16.62 -12.12 9.12
N SER A 205 17.28 -11.00 9.43
CA SER A 205 16.87 -10.08 10.50
C SER A 205 16.01 -8.91 9.98
N VAL A 206 15.98 -8.70 8.66
CA VAL A 206 15.18 -7.66 8.01
C VAL A 206 13.78 -8.18 7.73
N ASN A 207 12.78 -7.47 8.25
CA ASN A 207 11.37 -7.70 7.91
C ASN A 207 11.04 -7.02 6.58
N VAL A 208 10.95 -7.80 5.50
CA VAL A 208 10.69 -7.26 4.15
C VAL A 208 9.23 -6.89 3.89
N ILE A 209 8.31 -7.31 4.78
CA ILE A 209 6.89 -6.94 4.71
C ILE A 209 6.70 -5.52 5.24
N THR A 210 7.27 -5.25 6.41
CA THR A 210 7.27 -3.95 7.08
C THR A 210 8.68 -3.66 7.58
N ASN A 211 9.45 -2.93 6.79
CA ASN A 211 10.79 -2.48 7.18
C ASN A 211 10.68 -1.06 7.73
N VAL A 212 11.16 -0.86 8.95
CA VAL A 212 11.16 0.46 9.60
C VAL A 212 12.59 0.81 9.93
N SER A 213 13.07 1.92 9.39
CA SER A 213 14.33 2.56 9.75
C SER A 213 14.05 3.94 10.37
N ASP A 214 15.07 4.58 10.95
CA ASP A 214 14.97 5.74 11.86
C ASP A 214 13.90 6.79 11.48
N PHE A 215 13.68 7.05 10.19
CA PHE A 215 12.64 7.99 9.70
C PHE A 215 11.86 7.50 8.47
N SER A 216 11.95 6.22 8.08
CA SER A 216 11.29 5.73 6.88
C SER A 216 10.68 4.34 7.04
N VAL A 217 9.54 4.13 6.38
CA VAL A 217 8.86 2.84 6.31
C VAL A 217 8.94 2.33 4.87
N SER A 218 9.61 1.21 4.68
CA SER A 218 9.69 0.50 3.39
C SER A 218 9.19 -0.94 3.53
N GLY A 219 9.32 -1.73 2.46
CA GLY A 219 8.80 -3.09 2.39
C GLY A 219 7.49 -3.19 1.62
N VAL A 220 7.00 -4.42 1.52
CA VAL A 220 5.84 -4.77 0.69
C VAL A 220 4.59 -3.96 1.05
N GLU A 221 4.27 -3.80 2.33
CA GLU A 221 3.03 -3.11 2.72
C GLU A 221 3.09 -1.61 2.42
N SER A 222 4.26 -0.98 2.60
CA SER A 222 4.48 0.42 2.22
C SER A 222 4.34 0.61 0.70
N ALA A 223 4.94 -0.30 -0.08
CA ALA A 223 4.80 -0.30 -1.53
C ALA A 223 3.35 -0.45 -1.98
N LEU A 224 2.63 -1.43 -1.44
CA LEU A 224 1.22 -1.66 -1.78
C LEU A 224 0.33 -0.48 -1.41
N PHE A 225 0.63 0.22 -0.32
CA PHE A 225 -0.09 1.43 0.06
C PHE A 225 0.01 2.51 -1.02
N SER A 226 1.22 2.88 -1.43
CA SER A 226 1.45 3.87 -2.50
C SER A 226 0.85 3.41 -3.83
N ILE A 227 1.06 2.14 -4.19
CA ILE A 227 0.59 1.57 -5.46
C ILE A 227 -0.93 1.60 -5.55
N ASN A 228 -1.64 1.19 -4.49
CA ASN A 228 -3.10 1.21 -4.47
C ASN A 228 -3.63 2.64 -4.61
N TRP A 229 -3.09 3.58 -3.83
CA TRP A 229 -3.46 4.99 -3.91
C TRP A 229 -3.27 5.55 -5.33
N TYR A 230 -2.10 5.35 -5.93
CA TYR A 230 -1.83 5.85 -7.29
C TYR A 230 -2.69 5.15 -8.35
N SER A 231 -2.90 3.85 -8.19
CA SER A 231 -3.72 3.04 -9.10
C SER A 231 -5.20 3.45 -9.08
N GLU A 232 -5.73 3.85 -7.92
CA GLU A 232 -7.11 4.35 -7.79
C GLU A 232 -7.31 5.62 -8.63
N HIS A 233 -6.36 6.57 -8.57
CA HIS A 233 -6.41 7.78 -9.41
C HIS A 233 -6.27 7.47 -10.90
N LEU A 234 -5.32 6.61 -11.29
CA LEU A 234 -5.15 6.22 -12.70
C LEU A 234 -6.38 5.50 -13.25
N ASN A 235 -6.98 4.62 -12.46
CA ASN A 235 -8.21 3.93 -12.83
C ASN A 235 -9.39 4.89 -12.98
N ALA A 236 -9.58 5.82 -12.03
CA ALA A 236 -10.63 6.82 -12.11
C ALA A 236 -10.47 7.77 -13.32
N LEU A 237 -9.22 8.03 -13.73
CA LEU A 237 -8.89 8.81 -14.92
C LEU A 237 -8.89 7.96 -16.21
N ASN A 238 -9.34 6.69 -16.17
CA ASN A 238 -9.38 5.79 -17.33
C ASN A 238 -8.03 5.70 -18.06
N GLU A 239 -6.94 5.64 -17.32
CA GLU A 239 -5.60 5.46 -17.88
C GLU A 239 -5.30 3.97 -18.10
N PRO A 240 -4.55 3.60 -19.14
CA PRO A 240 -4.16 2.21 -19.36
C PRO A 240 -3.01 1.81 -18.43
N VAL A 241 -2.92 0.53 -18.06
CA VAL A 241 -1.68 -0.02 -17.50
C VAL A 241 -0.61 0.02 -18.59
N LEU A 242 0.58 0.54 -18.28
CA LEU A 242 1.67 0.60 -19.25
C LEU A 242 2.34 -0.78 -19.31
N SER A 243 2.00 -1.58 -20.33
CA SER A 243 2.63 -2.88 -20.58
C SER A 243 3.81 -2.78 -21.55
N ASP A 244 4.80 -3.65 -21.34
CA ASP A 244 6.01 -3.73 -22.17
C ASP A 244 5.80 -4.27 -23.59
N THR A 245 4.56 -4.61 -23.96
CA THR A 245 4.21 -5.23 -25.25
C THR A 245 4.10 -4.24 -26.42
N LEU A 246 4.03 -2.92 -26.17
CA LEU A 246 3.87 -1.93 -27.24
C LEU A 246 5.23 -1.42 -27.78
N PRO A 247 5.38 -1.11 -29.08
CA PRO A 247 6.61 -0.50 -29.61
C PRO A 247 6.70 1.01 -29.30
N THR A 248 5.59 1.62 -28.90
CA THR A 248 5.46 3.06 -28.60
C THR A 248 6.28 3.45 -27.37
N LYS A 249 7.02 4.57 -27.46
CA LYS A 249 7.67 5.21 -26.33
C LYS A 249 6.65 6.08 -25.60
N ILE A 250 6.49 5.85 -24.30
CA ILE A 250 5.47 6.51 -23.49
C ILE A 250 6.13 7.12 -22.26
N TYR A 251 5.73 8.34 -21.95
CA TYR A 251 5.93 8.93 -20.62
C TYR A 251 4.58 9.30 -20.02
N ARG A 252 4.35 8.95 -18.77
CA ARG A 252 3.14 9.37 -18.04
C ARG A 252 3.54 10.07 -16.77
N PHE A 253 3.05 11.30 -16.60
CA PHE A 253 3.20 12.09 -15.40
C PHE A 253 1.87 12.14 -14.66
N THR A 254 1.87 11.64 -13.43
CA THR A 254 0.73 11.69 -12.51
C THR A 254 1.06 12.67 -11.40
N TYR A 255 0.18 13.64 -11.17
CA TYR A 255 0.39 14.72 -10.24
C TYR A 255 -0.75 14.76 -9.21
N LEU A 256 -0.43 14.31 -8.00
CA LEU A 256 -1.38 14.17 -6.89
C LEU A 256 -1.04 15.17 -5.79
N ARG A 257 -1.68 16.34 -5.84
CA ARG A 257 -1.57 17.37 -4.79
C ARG A 257 -2.60 17.07 -3.71
N SER A 258 -2.22 17.17 -2.44
CA SER A 258 -3.08 16.75 -1.31
C SER A 258 -4.48 17.35 -1.38
N PHE A 259 -4.60 18.62 -1.75
CA PHE A 259 -5.87 19.38 -1.69
C PHE A 259 -6.35 19.91 -3.04
N ASP A 260 -5.68 19.57 -4.14
CA ASP A 260 -6.06 20.03 -5.47
C ASP A 260 -6.37 18.82 -6.38
N ASN A 261 -7.05 19.12 -7.49
CA ASN A 261 -7.49 18.12 -8.46
C ASN A 261 -6.31 17.25 -8.96
N PRO A 262 -6.47 15.91 -8.97
CA PRO A 262 -5.55 14.99 -9.60
C PRO A 262 -5.39 15.30 -11.10
N ILE A 263 -4.16 15.25 -11.59
CA ILE A 263 -3.83 15.48 -13.00
C ILE A 263 -3.00 14.31 -13.51
N VAL A 264 -3.32 13.81 -14.70
CA VAL A 264 -2.46 12.88 -15.44
C VAL A 264 -2.17 13.46 -16.82
N ILE A 265 -0.90 13.42 -17.22
CA ILE A 265 -0.43 13.83 -18.54
C ILE A 265 0.34 12.66 -19.15
N ARG A 266 -0.13 12.15 -20.30
CA ARG A 266 0.50 11.05 -21.02
C ARG A 266 1.00 11.51 -22.37
N LEU A 267 2.29 11.31 -22.60
CA LEU A 267 2.99 11.62 -23.84
C LEU A 267 3.31 10.31 -24.57
N GLU A 268 2.88 10.19 -25.81
CA GLU A 268 3.08 9.00 -26.64
C GLU A 268 3.80 9.38 -27.93
N ASN A 269 4.85 8.64 -28.28
CA ASN A 269 5.50 8.74 -29.59
C ASN A 269 5.33 7.41 -30.34
N HIS A 270 4.50 7.45 -31.38
CA HIS A 270 4.23 6.34 -32.28
C HIS A 270 4.71 6.67 -33.69
N ASN A 271 5.85 6.11 -34.10
CA ASN A 271 6.45 6.32 -35.42
C ASN A 271 6.58 7.81 -35.79
N ASP A 272 7.15 8.60 -34.88
CA ASP A 272 7.34 10.06 -35.00
C ASP A 272 6.06 10.92 -34.96
N ILE A 273 4.89 10.30 -34.78
CA ILE A 273 3.66 10.99 -34.42
C ILE A 273 3.61 11.09 -32.90
N VAL A 274 3.73 12.32 -32.40
CA VAL A 274 3.74 12.61 -30.97
C VAL A 274 2.41 13.19 -30.55
N SER A 275 1.80 12.60 -29.53
CA SER A 275 0.57 13.12 -28.93
C SER A 275 0.71 13.28 -27.43
N ILE A 276 0.13 14.35 -26.90
CA ILE A 276 -0.02 14.59 -25.47
C ILE A 276 -1.51 14.49 -25.12
N HIS A 277 -1.81 13.73 -24.09
CA HIS A 277 -3.14 13.53 -23.53
C HIS A 277 -3.11 14.02 -22.09
N TRP A 278 -4.12 14.76 -21.65
CA TRP A 278 -4.21 15.16 -20.25
C TRP A 278 -5.62 15.04 -19.72
N LYS A 279 -5.69 14.62 -18.45
CA LYS A 279 -6.93 14.39 -17.75
C LYS A 279 -6.88 14.99 -16.36
N VAL A 280 -8.04 15.46 -15.89
CA VAL A 280 -8.23 16.02 -14.56
C VAL A 280 -9.52 15.46 -13.98
N SER A 281 -9.51 15.11 -12.70
CA SER A 281 -10.73 14.73 -11.96
C SER A 281 -11.10 15.77 -10.90
N ASN A 282 -12.34 15.75 -10.42
CA ASN A 282 -12.85 16.70 -9.41
C ASN A 282 -12.64 16.28 -7.96
N GLY A 283 -11.90 15.19 -7.71
CA GLY A 283 -11.46 14.80 -6.38
C GLY A 283 -10.22 15.58 -5.93
N ALA A 284 -9.49 15.01 -4.98
CA ALA A 284 -8.24 15.60 -4.48
C ALA A 284 -7.15 14.54 -4.43
N GLY A 285 -5.91 14.90 -4.76
CA GLY A 285 -4.82 13.94 -4.86
C GLY A 285 -4.55 13.16 -3.57
N GLY A 286 -4.74 13.77 -2.40
CA GLY A 286 -4.59 13.10 -1.10
C GLY A 286 -5.81 12.30 -0.62
N TYR A 287 -6.86 12.22 -1.44
CA TYR A 287 -8.18 11.68 -1.08
C TYR A 287 -8.78 10.92 -2.27
N GLU A 288 -10.11 10.75 -2.25
CA GLU A 288 -10.83 10.10 -3.34
C GLU A 288 -10.61 10.81 -4.68
N PRO A 289 -10.46 10.04 -5.78
CA PRO A 289 -10.14 10.60 -7.09
C PRO A 289 -11.25 11.44 -7.71
N GLY A 290 -12.52 11.19 -7.36
CA GLY A 290 -13.67 11.83 -7.98
C GLY A 290 -13.91 11.41 -9.45
N GLU A 291 -14.67 12.21 -10.17
CA GLU A 291 -15.04 11.98 -11.58
C GLU A 291 -14.16 12.82 -12.53
N ILE A 292 -13.94 12.32 -13.74
CA ILE A 292 -13.20 13.03 -14.79
C ILE A 292 -13.97 14.30 -15.21
N ILE A 293 -13.30 15.45 -15.16
CA ILE A 293 -13.82 16.76 -15.59
C ILE A 293 -13.08 17.36 -16.78
N VAL A 294 -11.88 16.87 -17.10
CA VAL A 294 -11.11 17.24 -18.29
C VAL A 294 -10.56 15.95 -18.90
N ASN A 295 -10.68 15.81 -20.22
CA ASN A 295 -10.06 14.73 -20.98
C ASN A 295 -9.79 15.23 -22.40
N GLU A 296 -8.58 15.72 -22.61
CA GLU A 296 -8.20 16.43 -23.83
C GLU A 296 -6.90 15.86 -24.38
N SER A 297 -6.64 16.14 -25.66
CA SER A 297 -5.41 15.73 -26.31
C SER A 297 -5.04 16.67 -27.45
N LYS A 298 -3.75 16.73 -27.78
CA LYS A 298 -3.28 17.38 -29.02
C LYS A 298 -2.01 16.71 -29.52
N GLU A 299 -1.71 16.95 -30.79
CA GLU A 299 -0.42 16.58 -31.37
C GLU A 299 0.66 17.57 -30.92
N LEU A 300 1.87 17.06 -30.70
CA LEU A 300 3.04 17.86 -30.43
C LEU A 300 4.00 17.83 -31.62
N THR A 301 4.80 18.88 -31.73
CA THR A 301 5.91 18.96 -32.66
C THR A 301 7.05 18.02 -32.24
N THR A 302 7.88 17.62 -33.22
CA THR A 302 9.09 16.85 -32.94
C THR A 302 10.06 17.63 -32.03
N GLU A 303 10.07 18.95 -32.10
CA GLU A 303 10.88 19.83 -31.25
C GLU A 303 10.46 19.77 -29.79
N GLU A 304 9.15 19.82 -29.50
CA GLU A 304 8.60 19.70 -28.13
C GLU A 304 8.89 18.31 -27.54
N TRP A 305 8.76 17.25 -28.34
CA TRP A 305 9.16 15.91 -27.93
C TRP A 305 10.64 15.82 -27.57
N ARG A 306 11.53 16.36 -28.43
CA ARG A 306 12.98 16.37 -28.18
C ARG A 306 13.33 17.16 -26.92
N LEU A 307 12.61 18.25 -26.63
CA LEU A 307 12.80 19.03 -25.41
C LEU A 307 12.54 18.17 -24.16
N ILE A 308 11.42 17.44 -24.12
CA ILE A 308 11.07 16.56 -23.02
C ILE A 308 12.08 15.40 -22.88
N GLU A 309 12.43 14.75 -23.99
CA GLU A 309 13.46 13.70 -24.01
C GLU A 309 14.79 14.18 -23.42
N ASN A 310 15.24 15.37 -23.82
CA ASN A 310 16.50 15.93 -23.31
C ASN A 310 16.44 16.17 -21.80
N LYS A 311 15.32 16.67 -21.26
CA LYS A 311 15.14 16.84 -19.81
C LYS A 311 15.13 15.50 -19.08
N ILE A 312 14.41 14.50 -19.59
CA ILE A 312 14.37 13.14 -19.02
C ILE A 312 15.76 12.50 -19.01
N ASN A 313 16.51 12.63 -20.11
CA ASN A 313 17.87 12.11 -20.20
C ASN A 313 18.85 12.88 -19.31
N SER A 314 18.65 14.18 -19.08
CA SER A 314 19.54 15.02 -18.27
C SER A 314 19.59 14.63 -16.78
N ILE A 315 18.53 14.00 -16.28
CA ILE A 315 18.45 13.52 -14.89
C ILE A 315 18.75 12.02 -14.77
N ASP A 316 19.20 11.39 -15.85
CA ASP A 316 19.43 9.95 -15.93
C ASP A 316 18.23 9.12 -15.43
N PHE A 317 17.02 9.50 -15.87
CA PHE A 317 15.74 8.99 -15.36
C PHE A 317 15.68 7.47 -15.23
N TRP A 318 16.22 6.75 -16.21
CA TRP A 318 16.20 5.29 -16.25
C TRP A 318 16.97 4.63 -15.11
N ASN A 319 17.94 5.33 -14.51
CA ASN A 319 18.76 4.85 -13.41
C ASN A 319 18.42 5.50 -12.06
N LEU A 320 17.52 6.49 -12.03
CA LEU A 320 17.09 7.12 -10.76
C LEU A 320 16.47 6.10 -9.81
N PRO A 321 16.65 6.20 -8.48
CA PRO A 321 15.85 5.44 -7.53
C PRO A 321 14.36 5.72 -7.72
N SER A 322 13.55 4.67 -7.68
CA SER A 322 12.10 4.80 -7.94
C SER A 322 11.41 5.61 -6.84
N ALA A 323 11.61 5.29 -5.57
CA ALA A 323 11.14 6.09 -4.43
C ALA A 323 12.30 6.83 -3.77
N GLU A 324 12.02 8.01 -3.23
CA GLU A 324 12.96 8.78 -2.41
C GLU A 324 12.86 8.36 -0.94
N THR A 325 13.98 8.29 -0.23
CA THR A 325 14.05 7.76 1.15
C THR A 325 14.17 8.84 2.23
N GLU A 326 14.39 10.10 1.85
CA GLU A 326 14.97 11.07 2.78
C GLU A 326 13.99 12.13 3.31
N ILE A 327 12.91 12.50 2.60
CA ILE A 327 11.98 13.53 3.08
C ILE A 327 10.56 13.27 2.57
N MET A 328 9.63 13.00 3.49
CA MET A 328 8.18 13.02 3.24
C MET A 328 7.51 13.92 4.30
N GLY A 329 6.67 14.85 3.87
CA GLY A 329 5.79 15.60 4.76
C GLY A 329 4.45 14.91 4.97
N THR A 330 3.60 15.50 5.81
CA THR A 330 2.21 15.05 6.03
C THR A 330 1.26 15.49 4.93
N ASP A 331 1.65 16.51 4.18
CA ASP A 331 0.93 17.11 3.06
C ASP A 331 1.94 17.47 1.95
N GLY A 332 1.44 18.00 0.83
CA GLY A 332 2.25 18.42 -0.31
C GLY A 332 1.74 17.78 -1.60
N SER A 333 2.64 17.22 -2.38
CA SER A 333 2.27 16.59 -3.64
C SER A 333 3.16 15.40 -3.98
N HIS A 334 2.57 14.40 -4.62
CA HIS A 334 3.30 13.33 -5.26
C HIS A 334 3.38 13.58 -6.76
N TRP A 335 4.61 13.58 -7.24
CA TRP A 335 4.96 13.67 -8.64
C TRP A 335 5.43 12.27 -9.04
N ILE A 336 4.67 11.60 -9.90
CA ILE A 336 5.00 10.25 -10.36
C ILE A 336 5.27 10.32 -11.86
N LEU A 337 6.50 10.03 -12.27
CA LEU A 337 6.89 9.94 -13.68
C LEU A 337 7.16 8.49 -14.05
N GLU A 338 6.36 7.96 -14.96
CA GLU A 338 6.56 6.68 -15.61
C GLU A 338 7.16 6.87 -16.99
N GLY A 339 8.07 5.98 -17.37
CA GLY A 339 8.64 5.91 -18.70
C GLY A 339 8.69 4.47 -19.17
N LYS A 340 8.31 4.25 -20.43
CA LYS A 340 8.26 2.93 -21.02
C LYS A 340 8.74 2.94 -22.46
N TYR A 341 9.69 2.05 -22.77
CA TYR A 341 10.30 1.94 -24.10
C TYR A 341 10.99 0.59 -24.31
N LEU A 342 10.67 -0.13 -25.39
CA LEU A 342 11.34 -1.36 -25.84
C LEU A 342 11.67 -2.36 -24.71
N GLY A 343 10.65 -2.82 -23.99
CA GLY A 343 10.82 -3.78 -22.88
C GLY A 343 11.51 -3.20 -21.64
N LYS A 344 11.64 -1.87 -21.55
CA LYS A 344 12.05 -1.17 -20.34
C LYS A 344 10.87 -0.40 -19.79
N TYR A 345 10.64 -0.56 -18.50
CA TYR A 345 9.72 0.23 -17.71
C TYR A 345 10.46 0.85 -16.52
N LYS A 346 10.13 2.11 -16.22
CA LYS A 346 10.65 2.82 -15.06
C LYS A 346 9.57 3.72 -14.47
N VAL A 347 9.50 3.79 -13.15
CA VAL A 347 8.68 4.74 -12.42
C VAL A 347 9.54 5.44 -11.36
N VAL A 348 9.33 6.73 -11.21
CA VAL A 348 9.99 7.60 -10.24
C VAL A 348 8.93 8.43 -9.53
N ASP A 349 8.83 8.29 -8.21
CA ASP A 349 7.94 9.04 -7.32
C ASP A 349 8.78 10.02 -6.47
N ARG A 350 8.39 11.29 -6.47
CA ARG A 350 9.02 12.36 -5.69
C ARG A 350 7.98 13.18 -4.97
N TRP A 351 8.21 13.38 -3.67
CA TRP A 351 7.45 14.35 -2.89
C TRP A 351 7.86 15.76 -3.30
N CYS A 352 6.88 16.62 -3.61
CA CYS A 352 7.07 18.01 -4.07
C CYS A 352 8.05 18.13 -5.27
N GLY A 353 8.00 17.16 -6.18
CA GLY A 353 8.65 17.18 -7.49
C GLY A 353 10.12 16.76 -7.51
N GLY A 354 10.90 17.06 -6.47
CA GLY A 354 12.32 16.66 -6.38
C GLY A 354 13.08 16.77 -7.71
N ALA A 355 13.77 15.68 -8.09
CA ALA A 355 14.53 15.59 -9.34
C ALA A 355 13.70 15.65 -10.63
N ILE A 356 12.38 15.40 -10.58
CA ILE A 356 11.49 15.38 -11.75
C ILE A 356 10.62 16.64 -11.89
N SER A 357 10.76 17.60 -10.98
CA SER A 357 9.94 18.82 -10.91
C SER A 357 9.96 19.61 -12.23
N GLU A 358 11.14 19.83 -12.81
CA GLU A 358 11.29 20.58 -14.06
C GLU A 358 10.73 19.84 -15.29
N ILE A 359 10.58 18.51 -15.23
CA ILE A 359 9.93 17.73 -16.28
C ILE A 359 8.41 17.85 -16.14
N GLY A 360 7.87 17.66 -14.93
CA GLY A 360 6.43 17.77 -14.70
C GLY A 360 5.88 19.17 -15.02
N LYS A 361 6.63 20.23 -14.67
CA LYS A 361 6.27 21.62 -15.05
C LYS A 361 6.26 21.82 -16.56
N GLU A 362 7.23 21.25 -17.28
CA GLU A 362 7.28 21.33 -18.74
C GLU A 362 6.10 20.58 -19.37
N LEU A 363 5.77 19.38 -18.87
CA LEU A 363 4.61 18.63 -19.33
C LEU A 363 3.31 19.40 -19.12
N ILE A 364 3.14 20.08 -17.98
CA ILE A 364 2.00 20.95 -17.73
C ILE A 364 1.96 22.11 -18.74
N ASN A 365 3.09 22.77 -19.00
CA ASN A 365 3.18 23.88 -19.96
C ASN A 365 2.83 23.48 -21.40
N LEU A 366 3.05 22.21 -21.77
CA LEU A 366 2.67 21.68 -23.08
C LEU A 366 1.17 21.41 -23.20
N THR A 367 0.40 21.40 -22.10
CA THR A 367 -1.06 21.26 -22.12
C THR A 367 -1.77 22.62 -22.14
N ASP A 368 -3.09 22.61 -22.30
CA ASP A 368 -3.92 23.82 -22.20
C ASP A 368 -4.46 24.04 -20.77
N LEU A 369 -3.89 23.33 -19.77
CA LEU A 369 -4.27 23.46 -18.37
C LEU A 369 -3.89 24.84 -17.83
N LYS A 370 -4.83 25.44 -17.09
CA LYS A 370 -4.62 26.72 -16.39
C LYS A 370 -4.42 26.45 -14.92
N ILE A 371 -3.16 26.38 -14.49
CA ILE A 371 -2.77 26.20 -13.09
C ILE A 371 -2.04 27.47 -12.64
N GLU A 372 -2.46 28.03 -11.50
CA GLU A 372 -1.79 29.18 -10.91
C GLU A 372 -0.36 28.80 -10.46
N LYS A 373 0.60 29.73 -10.56
CA LYS A 373 2.02 29.40 -10.33
C LYS A 373 2.30 28.92 -8.91
N ASP A 374 1.59 29.45 -7.93
CA ASP A 374 1.63 29.06 -6.51
C ASP A 374 0.94 27.71 -6.25
N LYS A 375 0.21 27.17 -7.23
CA LYS A 375 -0.41 25.83 -7.22
C LYS A 375 0.43 24.74 -7.92
N LEU A 376 1.67 25.07 -8.31
CA LEU A 376 2.68 24.16 -8.85
C LEU A 376 3.71 23.78 -7.77
N TYR A 377 3.25 23.09 -6.72
CA TYR A 377 4.05 22.62 -5.60
C TYR A 377 4.18 21.09 -5.56
#